data_AF-A0AAQ4FJU7-F1
#
_entry.id   AF-A0AAQ4FJU7-F1
#
_cell.length_a   1.000
_cell.length_b   1.000
_cell.length_c   1.000
_cell.angle_alpha   90.00
_cell.angle_beta   90.00
_cell.angle_gamma   90.00
#
_symmetry.space_group_name_H-M   'P 1'
#
loop_
_entity.id
_entity.type
_entity.pdbx_description
1 polymer ?
#
loop_
_entity_poly.entity_id
_entity_poly.type
_entity_poly.pdbx_seq_one_letter_code
_entity_poly.pdbx_strand_id
1 'polypeptide(L)'
;MHTNFSTKATRSEGGIGAIRDAIRKLEGNAEALLSKYDTARVKRNKLRMNAGYLCTPDTQFSSDACSKEVSVRIPLAVVEAGKGYFEERRPGGNADPYTICEALVRTVCLD
;
A
#
# COMPACT_ATOMS: atom_id res chain seq x y z
N MET A 1 6.63 1.94 8.02
CA MET A 1 7.32 0.77 7.45
C MET A 1 6.73 0.53 6.07
N HIS A 2 7.30 1.13 5.02
CA HIS A 2 6.79 0.88 3.68
C HIS A 2 6.96 -0.60 3.33
N THR A 3 5.95 -1.18 2.69
CA THR A 3 5.90 -2.61 2.41
C THR A 3 5.72 -2.83 0.92
N ASN A 4 6.68 -3.49 0.29
CA ASN A 4 6.58 -3.87 -1.11
C ASN A 4 5.82 -5.19 -1.25
N PHE A 5 4.85 -5.26 -2.16
CA PHE A 5 4.03 -6.44 -2.37
C PHE A 5 3.91 -6.82 -3.85
N SER A 6 3.99 -8.13 -4.13
CA SER A 6 3.80 -8.67 -5.47
C SER A 6 3.30 -10.11 -5.42
N THR A 7 2.50 -10.48 -6.42
CA THR A 7 2.06 -11.86 -6.65
C THR A 7 2.74 -12.42 -7.90
N LYS A 8 2.51 -13.71 -8.20
CA LYS A 8 2.96 -14.28 -9.47
C LYS A 8 2.39 -13.49 -10.66
N ALA A 9 1.11 -13.10 -10.60
CA ALA A 9 0.45 -12.35 -11.66
C ALA A 9 1.05 -10.95 -11.87
N THR A 10 1.38 -10.22 -10.79
CA THR A 10 1.98 -8.89 -10.92
C THR A 10 3.39 -8.91 -11.49
N ARG A 11 4.12 -10.02 -11.33
CA ARG A 11 5.49 -10.21 -11.86
C ARG A 11 5.52 -10.79 -13.28
N SER A 12 4.41 -11.31 -13.78
CA SER A 12 4.29 -11.82 -15.15
C SER A 12 4.22 -10.70 -16.19
N GLU A 13 4.37 -11.04 -17.46
CA GLU A 13 4.21 -10.10 -18.58
C GLU A 13 2.83 -9.44 -18.54
N GLY A 14 2.77 -8.11 -18.72
CA GLY A 14 1.53 -7.34 -18.55
C GLY A 14 1.05 -7.21 -17.09
N GLY A 15 1.88 -7.59 -16.11
CA GLY A 15 1.53 -7.61 -14.69
C GLY A 15 1.14 -6.24 -14.09
N ILE A 16 1.41 -5.14 -14.79
CA ILE A 16 0.93 -3.80 -14.43
C ILE A 16 -0.60 -3.73 -14.31
N GLY A 17 -1.33 -4.52 -15.11
CA GLY A 17 -2.79 -4.64 -14.98
C GLY A 17 -3.17 -5.21 -13.62
N ALA A 18 -2.57 -6.34 -13.24
CA ALA A 18 -2.79 -6.97 -11.95
C ALA A 18 -2.37 -6.07 -10.76
N ILE A 19 -1.36 -5.21 -10.95
CA ILE A 19 -0.98 -4.20 -9.94
C ILE A 19 -2.10 -3.17 -9.77
N ARG A 20 -2.63 -2.62 -10.87
CA ARG A 20 -3.74 -1.65 -10.83
C ARG A 20 -4.98 -2.28 -10.20
N ASP A 21 -5.25 -3.55 -10.47
CA ASP A 21 -6.38 -4.28 -9.89
C ASP A 21 -6.20 -4.46 -8.38
N ALA A 22 -5.01 -4.86 -7.95
CA ALA A 22 -4.66 -4.94 -6.53
C ALA A 22 -4.85 -3.60 -5.82
N ILE A 23 -4.41 -2.49 -6.42
CA ILE A 23 -4.57 -1.14 -5.86
C ILE A 23 -6.06 -0.78 -5.70
N ARG A 24 -6.92 -1.09 -6.68
CA ARG A 24 -8.37 -0.85 -6.56
C ARG A 24 -9.00 -1.62 -5.40
N LYS A 25 -8.55 -2.86 -5.15
CA LYS A 25 -9.00 -3.63 -3.96
C LYS A 25 -8.54 -2.99 -2.65
N LEU A 26 -7.31 -2.46 -2.62
CA LEU A 26 -6.78 -1.74 -1.45
C LEU A 26 -7.54 -0.43 -1.19
N GLU A 27 -7.93 0.29 -2.24
CA GLU A 27 -8.73 1.50 -2.17
C GLU A 27 -10.11 1.21 -1.57
N GLY A 28 -10.81 0.18 -2.07
CA GLY A 28 -12.11 -0.26 -1.54
C GLY A 28 -12.07 -0.73 -0.08
N ASN A 29 -10.89 -1.08 0.43
CA ASN A 29 -10.68 -1.53 1.81
C ASN A 29 -9.80 -0.56 2.64
N ALA A 30 -9.66 0.69 2.20
CA ALA A 30 -8.64 1.59 2.73
C ALA A 30 -8.74 1.81 4.24
N GLU A 31 -9.95 2.06 4.75
CA GLU A 31 -10.23 2.30 6.17
C GLU A 31 -9.95 1.04 7.01
N ALA A 32 -10.44 -0.12 6.56
CA ALA A 32 -10.25 -1.40 7.24
C ALA A 32 -8.75 -1.76 7.35
N LEU A 33 -7.99 -1.57 6.27
CA LEU A 33 -6.54 -1.80 6.27
C LEU A 33 -5.80 -0.83 7.20
N LEU A 34 -6.15 0.45 7.17
CA LEU A 34 -5.49 1.46 8.00
C LEU A 34 -5.68 1.17 9.49
N SER A 35 -6.84 0.64 9.89
CA SER A 35 -7.08 0.21 11.28
C SER A 35 -6.10 -0.89 11.73
N LYS A 36 -5.68 -1.77 10.82
CA LYS A 36 -4.69 -2.83 11.08
C LYS A 36 -3.25 -2.31 11.09
N TYR A 37 -3.00 -1.18 10.44
CA TYR A 37 -1.68 -0.57 10.32
C TYR A 37 -1.29 0.32 11.50
N ASP A 38 -2.22 0.62 12.40
CA ASP A 38 -2.02 1.44 13.59
C ASP A 38 -2.53 0.71 14.85
N THR A 39 -1.81 -0.34 15.24
CA THR A 39 -2.18 -1.23 16.37
C THR A 39 -1.80 -0.68 17.75
N ALA A 40 -1.14 0.47 17.82
CA ALA A 40 -0.69 1.05 19.08
C ALA A 40 -1.82 1.77 19.83
N ARG A 41 -1.80 1.73 21.17
CA ARG A 41 -2.75 2.47 22.03
C ARG A 41 -2.77 3.97 21.73
N VAL A 42 -1.62 4.52 21.35
CA VAL A 42 -1.50 5.89 20.83
C VAL A 42 -1.42 5.77 19.32
N LYS A 43 -2.42 6.35 18.62
CA LYS A 43 -2.52 6.36 17.15
C LYS A 43 -1.47 7.28 16.50
N ARG A 44 -0.19 6.97 16.72
CA ARG A 44 0.95 7.76 16.24
C ARG A 44 1.07 7.73 14.72
N ASN A 45 0.53 6.70 14.06
CA ASN A 45 0.55 6.65 12.60
C ASN A 45 -0.33 7.75 12.00
N LYS A 46 -1.48 8.07 12.60
CA LYS A 46 -2.30 9.21 12.17
C LYS A 46 -1.55 10.54 12.23
N LEU A 47 -0.81 10.78 13.31
CA LEU A 47 0.03 11.99 13.44
C LEU A 47 1.07 12.06 12.33
N ARG A 48 1.74 10.93 12.02
CA ARG A 48 2.71 10.84 10.92
C ARG A 48 2.07 11.15 9.56
N MET A 49 0.92 10.53 9.27
CA MET A 49 0.25 10.68 7.97
C MET A 49 -0.30 12.10 7.75
N ASN A 50 -0.71 12.78 8.83
CA ASN A 50 -1.22 14.15 8.77
C ASN A 50 -0.16 15.24 8.96
N ALA A 51 1.11 14.87 9.13
CA ALA A 51 2.21 15.84 9.30
C ALA A 51 2.60 16.55 7.99
N GLY A 52 2.03 16.16 6.84
CA GLY A 52 2.31 16.79 5.55
C GLY A 52 3.65 16.39 4.92
N TYR A 53 4.27 15.30 5.36
CA TYR A 53 5.56 14.83 4.85
C TYR A 53 5.44 13.50 4.09
N LEU A 54 5.57 13.57 2.76
CA LEU A 54 5.81 12.42 1.88
C LEU A 54 4.84 11.23 2.10
N CYS A 55 3.58 11.53 2.39
CA CYS A 55 2.51 10.56 2.64
C CYS A 55 1.15 11.23 2.45
N THR A 56 0.13 10.43 2.11
CA THR A 56 -1.27 10.89 2.06
C THR A 56 -1.84 11.01 3.47
N PRO A 57 -2.71 12.00 3.73
CA PRO A 57 -3.49 12.07 4.96
C PRO A 57 -4.26 10.78 5.25
N ASP A 58 -4.51 10.49 6.52
CA ASP A 58 -5.14 9.22 6.94
C ASP A 58 -6.60 9.08 6.50
N THR A 59 -7.24 10.19 6.13
CA THR A 59 -8.63 10.28 5.65
C THR A 59 -8.79 10.06 4.15
N GLN A 60 -7.69 9.94 3.40
CA GLN A 60 -7.70 9.83 1.95
C GLN A 60 -6.89 8.62 1.51
N PHE A 61 -7.31 8.02 0.40
CA PHE A 61 -6.51 7.05 -0.32
C PHE A 61 -6.06 7.67 -1.64
N SER A 62 -4.79 7.45 -1.99
CA SER A 62 -4.28 7.85 -3.30
C SER A 62 -3.21 6.89 -3.78
N SER A 63 -3.11 6.73 -5.09
CA SER A 63 -2.08 5.93 -5.72
C SER A 63 -1.58 6.60 -6.98
N ASP A 64 -0.27 6.55 -7.22
CA ASP A 64 0.33 7.11 -8.42
C ASP A 64 1.63 6.38 -8.78
N ALA A 65 2.01 6.50 -10.05
CA ALA A 65 3.33 6.14 -10.52
C ALA A 65 4.34 7.17 -9.99
N CYS A 66 5.46 6.69 -9.46
CA CYS A 66 6.64 7.49 -9.10
C CYS A 66 6.47 8.48 -7.91
N SER A 67 5.25 8.95 -7.61
CA SER A 67 5.01 9.90 -6.52
C SER A 67 5.29 9.27 -5.15
N LYS A 68 5.96 10.02 -4.28
CA LYS A 68 6.21 9.62 -2.89
C LYS A 68 5.10 10.07 -1.94
N GLU A 69 4.18 10.92 -2.40
CA GLU A 69 3.12 11.58 -1.61
C GLU A 69 1.78 10.84 -1.69
N VAL A 70 1.84 9.54 -1.99
CA VAL A 70 0.66 8.68 -2.17
C VAL A 70 0.62 7.57 -1.13
N SER A 71 -0.56 6.98 -0.95
CA SER A 71 -0.78 5.84 -0.07
C SER A 71 -0.12 4.59 -0.63
N VAL A 72 -0.30 4.35 -1.94
CA VAL A 72 0.33 3.24 -2.65
C VAL A 72 1.09 3.77 -3.86
N ARG A 73 2.39 3.44 -3.95
CA ARG A 73 3.25 3.88 -5.06
C ARG A 73 3.58 2.73 -5.99
N ILE A 74 3.55 2.99 -7.30
CA ILE A 74 4.17 2.11 -8.29
C ILE A 74 5.54 2.70 -8.66
N PRO A 75 6.67 2.01 -8.41
CA PRO A 75 7.99 2.51 -8.78
C PRO A 75 8.14 2.71 -10.29
N LEU A 76 8.94 3.71 -10.72
CA LEU A 76 9.17 4.00 -12.14
C LEU A 76 9.63 2.75 -12.92
N ALA A 77 10.59 2.02 -12.39
CA ALA A 77 11.12 0.80 -13.01
C ALA A 77 10.04 -0.28 -13.24
N VAL A 78 9.01 -0.33 -12.38
CA VAL A 78 7.88 -1.26 -12.53
C VAL A 78 6.94 -0.79 -13.64
N VAL A 79 6.74 0.52 -13.76
CA VAL A 79 5.95 1.11 -14.85
C VAL A 79 6.64 0.89 -16.20
N GLU A 80 7.95 1.16 -16.28
CA GLU A 80 8.76 0.94 -17.48
C GLU A 80 8.82 -0.54 -17.88
N ALA A 81 8.96 -1.44 -16.92
CA ALA A 81 8.96 -2.88 -17.18
C ALA A 81 7.56 -3.47 -17.44
N GLY A 82 6.48 -2.71 -17.16
CA GLY A 82 5.10 -3.20 -17.26
C GLY A 82 4.74 -4.35 -16.30
N LYS A 83 5.59 -4.62 -15.29
CA LYS A 83 5.43 -5.71 -14.31
C LYS A 83 6.33 -5.52 -13.10
N GLY A 84 5.96 -6.12 -11.97
CA GLY A 84 6.75 -6.11 -10.74
C GLY A 84 5.89 -6.09 -9.47
N TYR A 85 6.01 -5.00 -8.72
CA TYR A 85 5.44 -4.83 -7.38
C TYR A 85 4.90 -3.41 -7.17
N PHE A 86 4.08 -3.22 -6.14
CA PHE A 86 3.71 -1.90 -5.62
C PHE A 86 4.18 -1.73 -4.18
N GLU A 87 4.29 -0.49 -3.73
CA GLU A 87 4.73 -0.12 -2.38
C GLU A 87 3.54 0.44 -1.59
N GLU A 88 3.13 -0.27 -0.55
CA GLU A 88 2.17 0.20 0.45
C GLU A 88 2.88 1.07 1.50
N ARG A 89 2.54 2.35 1.56
CA ARG A 89 3.27 3.38 2.33
C ARG A 89 2.55 3.80 3.60
N ARG A 90 1.33 3.34 3.83
CA ARG A 90 0.52 3.66 5.02
C ARG A 90 1.01 3.02 6.33
N PRO A 91 1.64 1.82 6.36
CA PRO A 91 1.99 1.18 7.62
C PRO A 91 2.95 2.03 8.48
N GLY A 92 2.65 2.12 9.77
CA GLY A 92 3.46 2.84 10.75
C GLY A 92 4.88 2.27 10.89
N GLY A 93 5.80 3.03 11.49
CA GLY A 93 7.17 2.55 11.76
C GLY A 93 7.22 1.37 12.75
N ASN A 94 6.22 1.28 13.62
CA ASN A 94 6.05 0.28 14.68
C ASN A 94 5.00 -0.79 14.35
N ALA A 95 4.52 -0.82 13.10
CA ALA A 95 3.45 -1.73 12.71
C ALA A 95 3.95 -3.19 12.70
N ASP A 96 3.09 -4.12 13.10
CA ASP A 96 3.41 -5.54 13.13
C ASP A 96 3.48 -6.12 11.70
N PRO A 97 4.62 -6.68 11.27
CA PRO A 97 4.79 -7.23 9.93
C PRO A 97 3.83 -8.39 9.62
N TYR A 98 3.43 -9.19 10.61
CA TYR A 98 2.49 -10.29 10.39
C TYR A 98 1.10 -9.76 10.05
N THR A 99 0.63 -8.79 10.84
CA THR A 99 -0.65 -8.11 10.60
C THR A 99 -0.69 -7.45 9.22
N ILE A 100 0.38 -6.78 8.79
CA ILE A 100 0.44 -6.15 7.46
C ILE A 100 0.42 -7.21 6.35
N CYS A 101 1.22 -8.26 6.49
CA CYS A 101 1.29 -9.33 5.49
C CYS A 101 -0.08 -10.01 5.32
N GLU A 102 -0.73 -10.38 6.42
CA GLU A 102 -2.06 -10.98 6.41
C GLU A 102 -3.09 -10.05 5.75
N ALA A 103 -3.08 -8.75 6.11
CA ALA A 103 -3.98 -7.76 5.56
C ALA A 103 -3.83 -7.60 4.04
N LEU A 104 -2.59 -7.50 3.55
CA LEU A 104 -2.30 -7.38 2.13
C LEU A 104 -2.69 -8.65 1.35
N VAL A 105 -2.34 -9.83 1.87
CA VAL A 105 -2.68 -11.11 1.22
C VAL A 105 -4.19 -11.29 1.16
N ARG A 106 -4.90 -11.04 2.26
CA ARG A 106 -6.35 -11.16 2.32
C ARG A 106 -7.02 -10.27 1.28
N THR A 107 -6.72 -8.98 1.30
CA THR A 107 -7.37 -8.01 0.41
C THR A 107 -6.98 -8.17 -1.06
N VAL A 108 -5.74 -8.54 -1.37
CA VAL A 108 -5.32 -8.64 -2.78
C VAL A 108 -5.64 -10.01 -3.38
N CYS A 109 -5.48 -11.08 -2.61
CA CYS A 109 -5.50 -12.44 -3.13
C CYS A 109 -6.76 -13.24 -2.77
N LEU A 110 -7.52 -12.87 -1.73
CA LEU A 110 -8.67 -13.65 -1.26
C LEU A 110 -10.00 -12.95 -1.45
N ASP A 111 -10.03 -11.61 -1.39
CA ASP A 111 -11.18 -10.77 -1.72
C ASP A 111 -11.21 -10.45 -3.23
#